data_AF-A0A821UVV9-F1
#
_entry.id   AF-A0A821UVV9-F1
#
_cell.length_a   1.000
_cell.length_b   1.000
_cell.length_c   1.000
_cell.angle_alpha   90.00
_cell.angle_beta   90.00
_cell.angle_gamma   90.00
#
_symmetry.space_group_name_H-M   'P 1'
#
loop_
_entity.id
_entity.type
_entity.pdbx_description
1 polymer ?
#
loop_
_entity_poly.entity_id
_entity_poly.type
_entity_poly.pdbx_seq_one_letter_code
_entity_poly.pdbx_strand_id
1 'polypeptide(L)' 'FSGVPVAVVSFTSIGVAVVPFSDGSVTVVSFSGVPVAVVSFTGVAVAVVSFAGIVVGVVS' A
#
# COMPACT_ATOMS: atom_id res chain seq x y z
N PHE A 1 5.04 1.77 -26.47
CA PHE A 1 4.69 2.49 -25.24
C PHE A 1 4.62 1.49 -24.11
N SER A 2 5.62 1.47 -23.23
CA SER A 2 5.50 0.77 -21.94
C SER A 2 4.84 1.76 -20.99
N GLY A 3 3.58 1.54 -20.64
CA GLY A 3 2.87 2.39 -19.69
C GLY A 3 3.32 2.09 -18.26
N VAL A 4 3.37 3.12 -17.42
CA VAL A 4 3.56 2.98 -15.97
C VAL A 4 2.35 2.24 -15.39
N PRO A 5 2.50 1.05 -14.78
CA PRO A 5 1.39 0.36 -14.13
C PRO A 5 0.80 1.18 -12.97
N VAL A 6 -0.54 1.29 -12.95
CA VAL A 6 -1.30 1.95 -11.89
C VAL A 6 -2.17 0.92 -11.18
N ALA A 7 -2.10 0.86 -9.85
CA ALA A 7 -2.95 -0.02 -9.05
C ALA A 7 -3.58 0.70 -7.85
N VAL A 8 -4.82 0.32 -7.53
CA VAL A 8 -5.58 0.82 -6.38
C VAL A 8 -6.03 -0.37 -5.56
N VAL A 9 -5.70 -0.36 -4.26
CA VAL A 9 -6.02 -1.46 -3.33
C VAL A 9 -6.70 -0.90 -2.08
N SER A 10 -7.78 -1.54 -1.64
CA SER A 10 -8.53 -1.12 -0.45
C SER A 10 -8.75 -2.29 0.50
N PHE A 11 -8.43 -2.09 1.77
CA PHE A 11 -8.65 -3.06 2.85
C PHE A 11 -9.57 -2.46 3.91
N THR A 12 -10.64 -3.18 4.26
CA THR A 12 -11.75 -2.63 5.09
C THR A 12 -12.07 -3.48 6.33
N SER A 13 -11.11 -4.16 6.94
CA SER A 13 -11.35 -5.00 8.12
C SER A 13 -10.14 -5.10 9.05
N ILE A 14 -10.35 -5.72 10.22
CA ILE A 14 -9.27 -6.22 11.08
C ILE A 14 -8.51 -7.29 10.28
N GLY A 15 -7.25 -7.01 9.96
CA GLY A 15 -6.47 -7.92 9.12
C GLY A 15 -5.02 -7.51 8.98
N VAL A 16 -4.20 -8.48 8.61
CA VAL A 16 -2.79 -8.28 8.26
C VAL A 16 -2.69 -8.13 6.75
N ALA A 17 -2.08 -7.05 6.29
CA ALA A 17 -1.83 -6.82 4.87
C ALA A 17 -0.33 -6.62 4.63
N VAL A 18 0.19 -7.35 3.65
CA VAL A 18 1.55 -7.18 3.13
C VAL A 18 1.42 -6.71 1.70
N VAL A 19 1.93 -5.51 1.41
CA VAL A 19 1.81 -4.91 0.08
C VAL A 19 3.21 -4.59 -0.46
N PRO A 20 3.77 -5.46 -1.33
CA PRO A 20 5.00 -5.18 -2.04
C PRO A 20 4.73 -4.32 -3.27
N PHE A 21 5.51 -3.25 -3.45
CA PHE A 21 5.48 -2.42 -4.63
C PHE A 21 6.81 -2.52 -5.38
N SER A 22 6.73 -2.77 -6.68
CA SER A 22 7.88 -2.91 -7.57
C SER A 22 8.09 -1.66 -8.44
N ASP A 23 9.34 -1.52 -8.92
CA ASP A 23 9.83 -0.46 -9.80
C ASP A 23 8.84 -0.03 -10.90
N GLY A 24 8.74 1.30 -11.07
CA GLY A 24 8.01 1.91 -12.18
C GLY A 24 6.49 1.85 -12.02
N SER A 25 5.97 1.73 -10.80
CA SER A 25 4.52 1.70 -10.53
C SER A 25 4.03 2.92 -9.75
N VAL A 26 2.77 3.30 -10.03
CA VAL A 26 2.02 4.26 -9.21
C VAL A 26 0.95 3.49 -8.46
N THR A 27 0.95 3.59 -7.14
CA THR A 27 0.04 2.80 -6.31
C THR A 27 -0.68 3.64 -5.26
N VAL A 28 -1.98 3.39 -5.12
CA VAL A 28 -2.81 3.99 -4.08
C VAL A 28 -3.37 2.88 -3.21
N VAL A 29 -3.09 2.93 -1.91
CA VAL A 29 -3.57 1.93 -0.97
C VAL A 29 -4.30 2.59 0.18
N SER A 30 -5.50 2.08 0.46
CA SER A 30 -6.33 2.56 1.56
C SER A 30 -6.63 1.45 2.55
N PHE A 31 -6.39 1.72 3.83
CA PHE A 31 -6.70 0.84 4.94
C PHE A 31 -7.74 1.51 5.84
N SER A 32 -8.77 0.75 6.23
CA SER A 32 -9.80 1.20 7.17
C SER A 32 -10.07 0.13 8.23
N GLY A 33 -10.22 0.53 9.50
CA GLY A 33 -10.51 -0.36 10.64
C GLY A 33 -9.36 -0.46 11.64
N VAL A 34 -8.95 -1.69 11.98
CA VAL A 34 -7.72 -1.96 12.79
C VAL A 34 -6.73 -2.79 11.95
N PRO A 35 -6.10 -2.17 10.92
CA PRO A 35 -5.13 -2.87 10.08
C PRO A 35 -3.78 -3.04 10.79
N VAL A 36 -3.16 -4.20 10.57
CA VAL A 36 -1.71 -4.38 10.72
C VAL A 36 -1.10 -4.41 9.33
N ALA A 37 -0.32 -3.39 8.98
CA ALA A 37 0.18 -3.23 7.61
C ALA A 37 1.71 -3.27 7.56
N VAL A 38 2.25 -4.11 6.67
CA VAL A 38 3.65 -4.05 6.26
C VAL A 38 3.69 -3.60 4.82
N VAL A 39 4.32 -2.45 4.59
CA VAL A 39 4.45 -1.85 3.27
C VAL A 39 5.93 -1.81 2.91
N SER A 40 6.28 -2.46 1.79
CA SER A 40 7.65 -2.47 1.29
C SER A 40 7.75 -1.92 -0.13
N PHE A 41 8.71 -1.01 -0.32
CA PHE A 41 8.98 -0.39 -1.62
C PHE A 41 10.31 -0.89 -2.18
N THR A 42 10.30 -1.36 -3.43
CA THR A 42 11.54 -1.63 -4.17
C THR A 42 11.62 -0.71 -5.39
N GLY A 43 12.72 0.06 -5.44
CA GLY A 43 13.06 0.92 -6.57
C GLY A 43 12.25 2.23 -6.69
N VAL A 44 12.06 2.74 -7.91
CA VAL A 44 11.37 4.03 -8.15
C VAL A 44 9.87 3.79 -8.27
N ALA A 45 9.15 3.96 -7.16
CA ALA A 45 7.69 3.88 -7.10
C ALA A 45 7.11 5.15 -6.49
N VAL A 46 5.92 5.57 -6.98
CA VAL A 46 5.13 6.64 -6.34
C VAL A 46 3.96 5.96 -5.65
N ALA A 47 3.90 6.09 -4.32
CA ALA A 47 2.84 5.47 -3.54
C ALA A 47 2.13 6.45 -2.63
N VAL A 48 0.81 6.36 -2.63
CA VAL A 48 -0.06 7.06 -1.69
C VAL A 48 -0.70 6.01 -0.80
N VAL A 49 -0.42 6.08 0.50
CA VAL A 49 -0.98 5.15 1.48
C VAL A 49 -1.82 5.94 2.48
N SER A 50 -3.09 5.61 2.59
CA SER A 50 -4.03 6.21 3.53
C SER A 50 -4.50 5.19 4.56
N PHE A 51 -4.51 5.58 5.83
CA PHE A 51 -5.04 4.76 6.91
C PHE A 51 -6.15 5.50 7.65
N ALA A 52 -7.23 4.81 7.98
CA ALA A 52 -8.33 5.29 8.78
C ALA A 52 -8.61 4.30 9.94
N GLY A 53 -8.49 4.77 11.19
CA GLY A 53 -8.67 3.95 12.39
C GLY A 53 -7.37 3.75 13.19
N ILE A 54 -7.29 2.67 13.98
CA ILE A 54 -6.10 2.35 14.79
C ILE A 54 -5.13 1.56 13.92
N VAL A 55 -3.90 2.06 13.76
CA VAL A 55 -2.91 1.50 12.84
C VAL A 55 -1.69 1.02 13.62
N VAL A 56 -1.26 -0.21 13.33
CA VAL A 56 0.07 -0.69 13.71
C VAL A 56 0.78 -1.07 12.42
N GLY A 57 1.84 -0.36 12.05
CA GLY A 57 2.48 -0.57 10.75
C GLY A 57 3.98 -0.34 10.74
N VAL A 58 4.63 -1.03 9.81
CA VAL A 58 6.03 -0.86 9.45
C VAL A 58 6.11 -0.52 7.96
N VAL A 59 6.87 0.53 7.64
CA VAL A 59 7.14 0.95 6.27
C VAL A 59 8.65 0.82 6.06
N SER A 60 9.05 0.09 5.02
CA SER A 60 10.45 -0.22 4.71
C SER A 60 10.78 0.00 3.24
#